data_AF-A0A920NA19-F1
#
_entry.id   AF-A0A920NA19-F1
#
_cell.length_a   1.000
_cell.length_b   1.000
_cell.length_c   1.000
_cell.angle_alpha   90.00
_cell.angle_beta   90.00
_cell.angle_gamma   90.00
#
_symmetry.space_group_name_H-M   'P 1'
#
loop_
_entity.id
_entity.type
_entity.pdbx_description
1 polymer ?
#
loop_
_entity_poly.entity_id
_entity_poly.type
_entity_poly.pdbx_seq_one_letter_code
_entity_poly.pdbx_strand_id
1 'polypeptide(L)'
;MLKFFTDGFMVALLAKNRIGYANICRILTLANKANRKDPRIEFEDLKPYTEGIVLLTGFYRGKVSALASSGNIQKAKSVLQEYAECFEENSVYVELSRNLVYGDKRLIRILSKLASDIGLPVVAT
;
A
#
# COMPACT_ATOMS: atom_id res chain seq x y z
N MET A 1 -9.31 0.13 -9.71
CA MET A 1 -8.43 0.48 -8.57
C MET A 1 -9.26 1.22 -7.54
N LEU A 2 -9.47 0.64 -6.36
CA LEU A 2 -10.09 1.33 -5.23
C LEU A 2 -8.98 1.88 -4.32
N LYS A 3 -9.12 3.14 -3.92
CA LYS A 3 -8.21 3.82 -3.00
C LYS A 3 -8.89 3.94 -1.64
N PHE A 4 -8.21 3.48 -0.60
CA PHE A 4 -8.70 3.50 0.78
C PHE A 4 -7.65 4.10 1.70
N PHE A 5 -8.06 4.52 2.89
CA PHE A 5 -7.15 4.92 3.95
C PHE A 5 -6.95 3.77 4.95
N THR A 6 -5.71 3.29 5.06
CA THR A 6 -5.23 2.40 6.13
C THR A 6 -4.38 3.19 7.11
N ASP A 7 -4.76 3.22 8.38
CA ASP A 7 -4.08 4.00 9.43
C ASP A 7 -3.94 5.51 9.05
N GLY A 8 -4.88 6.05 8.29
CA GLY A 8 -4.84 7.42 7.77
C GLY A 8 -3.96 7.63 6.52
N PHE A 9 -3.37 6.58 5.96
CA PHE A 9 -2.55 6.63 4.75
C PHE A 9 -3.22 5.93 3.57
N MET A 10 -3.00 6.44 2.36
CA MET A 10 -3.61 5.87 1.17
C MET A 10 -2.94 4.54 0.79
N VAL A 11 -3.74 3.55 0.42
CA VAL A 11 -3.31 2.33 -0.28
C VAL A 11 -4.24 2.06 -1.46
N ALA A 12 -3.76 1.32 -2.45
CA ALA A 12 -4.58 0.82 -3.54
C ALA A 12 -4.61 -0.71 -3.53
N LEU A 13 -5.82 -1.27 -3.63
CA LEU A 13 -6.05 -2.71 -3.67
C LEU A 13 -6.60 -3.11 -5.04
N LEU A 14 -6.06 -4.20 -5.60
CA LEU A 14 -6.51 -4.80 -6.85
C LEU A 14 -6.86 -6.26 -6.63
N ALA A 15 -7.94 -6.73 -7.24
CA ALA A 15 -8.31 -8.15 -7.19
C ALA A 15 -7.52 -8.93 -8.25
N LYS A 16 -6.80 -9.98 -7.84
CA LYS A 16 -6.18 -10.96 -8.77
C LYS A 16 -7.20 -11.92 -9.35
N ASN A 17 -8.24 -12.25 -8.58
CA ASN A 17 -9.22 -13.27 -8.90
C ASN A 17 -10.57 -12.96 -8.21
N ARG A 18 -11.53 -13.88 -8.33
CA ARG A 18 -12.87 -13.73 -7.73
C ARG A 18 -12.85 -13.70 -6.20
N ILE A 19 -11.93 -14.41 -5.56
CA ILE A 19 -11.78 -14.43 -4.10
C ILE A 19 -11.31 -13.05 -3.63
N GLY A 20 -10.26 -12.51 -4.26
CA GLY A 20 -9.77 -11.16 -4.00
C GLY A 20 -10.82 -10.08 -4.21
N TYR A 21 -11.65 -10.20 -5.25
CA TYR A 21 -12.76 -9.27 -5.46
C TYR A 21 -13.77 -9.32 -4.31
N ALA A 22 -14.18 -10.53 -3.89
CA ALA A 22 -15.09 -10.69 -2.75
C ALA A 22 -14.47 -10.13 -1.45
N ASN A 23 -13.18 -10.33 -1.25
CA ASN A 23 -12.45 -9.78 -0.10
C ASN A 23 -12.39 -8.25 -0.13
N ILE A 24 -12.09 -7.63 -1.27
CA ILE A 24 -12.13 -6.17 -1.43
C ILE A 24 -13.54 -5.63 -1.14
N CYS A 25 -14.60 -6.32 -1.58
CA CYS A 25 -15.97 -5.92 -1.23
C CYS A 25 -16.23 -5.98 0.27
N ARG A 26 -15.75 -7.01 0.98
CA ARG A 26 -15.86 -7.10 2.45
C ARG A 26 -15.09 -5.96 3.14
N ILE A 27 -13.86 -5.70 2.73
CA ILE A 27 -13.03 -4.59 3.22
C ILE A 27 -13.76 -3.26 3.01
N LEU A 28 -14.31 -3.04 1.81
CA LEU A 28 -15.09 -1.85 1.48
C LEU A 28 -16.32 -1.72 2.40
N THR A 29 -17.06 -2.81 2.63
CA THR A 29 -18.20 -2.80 3.56
C THR A 29 -17.77 -2.45 4.98
N LEU A 30 -16.65 -2.99 5.47
CA LEU A 30 -16.10 -2.69 6.80
C LEU A 30 -15.68 -1.23 6.90
N ALA A 31 -14.90 -0.74 5.93
CA ALA A 31 -14.38 0.62 5.91
C ALA A 31 -15.49 1.70 5.85
N ASN A 32 -16.62 1.37 5.21
CA ASN A 32 -17.77 2.27 5.10
C ASN A 32 -18.71 2.25 6.30
N LYS A 33 -18.49 1.40 7.33
CA LYS A 33 -19.39 1.31 8.49
C LYS A 33 -19.48 2.64 9.25
N ALA A 34 -18.37 3.36 9.39
CA ALA A 34 -18.32 4.62 10.14
C ALA A 34 -18.66 5.84 9.27
N ASN A 35 -18.12 5.92 8.04
CA ASN A 35 -18.35 7.05 7.14
C ASN A 35 -18.25 6.63 5.68
N ARG A 36 -19.37 6.74 4.94
CA ARG A 36 -19.43 6.38 3.52
C ARG A 36 -18.67 7.32 2.58
N LYS A 37 -18.38 8.56 3.01
CA LYS A 37 -17.66 9.56 2.20
C LYS A 37 -16.15 9.47 2.37
N ASP A 38 -15.68 8.82 3.44
CA ASP A 38 -14.27 8.69 3.76
C ASP A 38 -14.02 7.31 4.38
N PRO A 39 -14.01 6.24 3.56
CA PRO A 39 -13.85 4.88 4.05
C PRO A 39 -12.44 4.68 4.64
N ARG A 40 -12.42 4.32 5.92
CA ARG A 40 -11.19 4.09 6.71
C ARG A 40 -11.21 2.72 7.32
N ILE A 41 -10.07 2.06 7.34
CA ILE A 41 -9.88 0.78 8.00
C ILE A 41 -8.49 0.76 8.65
N GLU A 42 -8.33 0.09 9.78
CA GLU A 42 -6.99 -0.15 10.31
C GLU A 42 -6.34 -1.31 9.54
N PHE A 43 -5.02 -1.30 9.38
CA PHE A 43 -4.34 -2.37 8.64
C PHE A 43 -4.60 -3.76 9.26
N GLU A 44 -4.77 -3.85 10.57
CA GLU A 44 -5.10 -5.11 11.25
C GLU A 44 -6.43 -5.71 10.83
N ASP A 45 -7.45 -4.88 10.59
CA ASP A 45 -8.75 -5.35 10.13
C ASP A 45 -8.71 -5.84 8.67
N LEU A 46 -7.64 -5.54 7.94
CA LEU A 46 -7.43 -5.97 6.56
C LEU A 46 -6.77 -7.35 6.48
N LYS A 47 -5.92 -7.73 7.45
CA LYS A 47 -5.14 -8.99 7.44
C LYS A 47 -5.97 -10.25 7.16
N PRO A 48 -7.20 -10.41 7.69
CA PRO A 48 -8.02 -11.60 7.41
C PRO A 48 -8.51 -11.74 5.96
N TYR A 49 -8.36 -10.71 5.13
CA TYR A 49 -8.96 -10.62 3.79
C TYR A 49 -7.92 -10.46 2.68
N THR A 50 -6.64 -10.75 2.90
CA THR A 50 -5.56 -10.49 1.93
C THR A 50 -5.50 -11.47 0.76
N GLU A 51 -6.16 -12.63 0.87
CA GLU A 51 -6.17 -13.66 -0.17
C GLU A 51 -6.70 -13.11 -1.50
N GLY A 52 -5.97 -13.39 -2.59
CA GLY A 52 -6.31 -12.95 -3.94
C GLY A 52 -6.20 -11.44 -4.19
N ILE A 53 -5.61 -10.66 -3.28
CA ILE A 53 -5.45 -9.19 -3.42
C ILE A 53 -4.00 -8.83 -3.74
N VAL A 54 -3.82 -7.83 -4.63
CA VAL A 54 -2.56 -7.09 -4.80
C VAL A 54 -2.66 -5.76 -4.07
N LEU A 55 -1.66 -5.45 -3.24
CA LEU A 55 -1.49 -4.16 -2.58
C LEU A 55 -0.45 -3.31 -3.32
N LEU A 56 -0.85 -2.05 -3.53
CA LEU A 56 -0.01 -0.98 -4.03
C LEU A 56 0.17 0.06 -2.91
N THR A 57 1.41 0.47 -2.64
CA THR A 57 1.77 1.20 -1.41
C THR A 57 1.26 2.65 -1.31
N GLY A 58 0.57 3.18 -2.33
CA GLY A 58 -0.20 4.43 -2.25
C GLY A 58 0.52 5.72 -2.63
N PHE A 59 1.63 5.62 -3.39
CA PHE A 59 2.45 6.76 -3.85
C PHE A 59 2.73 7.78 -2.71
N TYR A 60 2.66 9.10 -2.93
CA TYR A 60 2.99 10.16 -1.96
C TYR A 60 2.13 10.23 -0.70
N ARG A 61 0.91 9.68 -0.74
CA ARG A 61 0.00 9.65 0.42
C ARG A 61 0.07 8.32 1.19
N GLY A 62 0.91 7.39 0.73
CA GLY A 62 1.14 6.11 1.38
C GLY A 62 2.03 6.22 2.61
N LYS A 63 1.82 5.29 3.56
CA LYS A 63 2.56 5.22 4.84
C LYS A 63 4.06 5.09 4.60
N VAL A 64 4.45 4.25 3.66
CA VAL A 64 5.85 4.00 3.27
C VAL A 64 6.50 5.27 2.74
N SER A 65 5.84 5.99 1.83
CA SER A 65 6.36 7.22 1.23
C SER A 65 6.46 8.35 2.23
N ALA A 66 5.50 8.48 3.15
CA ALA A 66 5.53 9.47 4.22
C ALA A 66 6.73 9.24 5.15
N LEU A 67 6.94 8.00 5.59
CA LEU A 67 8.09 7.62 6.43
C LEU A 67 9.42 7.80 5.70
N ALA A 68 9.49 7.40 4.42
CA ALA A 68 10.69 7.57 3.61
C ALA A 68 11.03 9.06 3.42
N SER A 69 10.03 9.90 3.17
CA SER A 69 10.21 11.35 2.99
C SER A 69 10.65 12.04 4.27
N SER A 70 10.20 11.57 5.44
CA SER A 70 10.62 12.09 6.74
C SER A 70 11.97 11.53 7.23
N GLY A 71 12.67 10.74 6.42
CA GLY A 71 13.96 10.11 6.77
C GLY A 71 13.86 8.88 7.67
N ASN A 72 12.65 8.41 7.99
CA ASN A 72 12.41 7.23 8.83
C ASN A 72 12.52 5.92 8.02
N ILE A 73 13.68 5.70 7.39
CA ILE A 73 13.89 4.59 6.44
C ILE A 73 13.66 3.23 7.07
N GLN A 74 14.10 3.03 8.31
CA GLN A 74 13.93 1.74 9.00
C GLN A 74 12.45 1.42 9.24
N LYS A 75 11.65 2.41 9.66
CA LYS A 75 10.20 2.24 9.83
C LYS A 75 9.51 1.97 8.50
N ALA A 76 9.93 2.67 7.43
CA ALA A 76 9.38 2.43 6.09
C ALA A 76 9.65 0.99 5.63
N LYS A 77 10.86 0.47 5.91
CA LYS A 77 11.24 -0.93 5.64
C LYS A 77 10.37 -1.91 6.44
N SER A 78 10.18 -1.69 7.73
CA SER A 78 9.34 -2.55 8.58
C SER A 78 7.89 -2.60 8.10
N VAL A 79 7.32 -1.47 7.67
CA VAL A 79 5.96 -1.46 7.10
C VAL A 79 5.87 -2.27 5.80
N LEU A 80 6.87 -2.17 4.92
CA LEU A 80 6.90 -2.99 3.70
C LEU A 80 7.03 -4.48 4.00
N GLN A 81 7.83 -4.85 5.01
CA GLN A 81 7.95 -6.24 5.47
C GLN A 81 6.63 -6.75 6.03
N GLU A 82 5.96 -5.96 6.86
CA GLU A 82 4.63 -6.30 7.38
C GLU A 82 3.62 -6.53 6.24
N TYR A 83 3.63 -5.66 5.21
CA TYR A 83 2.80 -5.87 4.03
C TYR A 83 3.16 -7.17 3.30
N ALA A 84 4.45 -7.44 3.09
CA ALA A 84 4.90 -8.65 2.41
C ALA A 84 4.53 -9.94 3.18
N GLU A 85 4.55 -9.90 4.51
CA GLU A 85 4.18 -11.03 5.38
C GLU A 85 2.67 -11.31 5.39
N CYS A 86 1.84 -10.27 5.22
CA CYS A 86 0.39 -10.40 5.31
C CYS A 86 -0.28 -10.81 3.99
N PHE A 87 0.34 -10.50 2.86
CA PHE A 87 -0.21 -10.79 1.52
C PHE A 87 0.46 -12.01 0.91
N GLU A 88 -0.21 -12.63 -0.08
CA GLU A 88 0.40 -13.72 -0.84
C GLU A 88 1.72 -13.27 -1.49
N GLU A 89 2.57 -14.24 -1.82
CA GLU A 89 3.79 -13.97 -2.57
C GLU A 89 3.50 -13.18 -3.86
N ASN A 90 4.40 -12.25 -4.21
CA ASN A 90 4.29 -11.42 -5.42
C ASN A 90 3.02 -10.55 -5.48
N SER A 91 2.49 -10.15 -4.32
CA SER A 91 1.25 -9.34 -4.22
C SER A 91 1.44 -7.93 -3.72
N VAL A 92 2.64 -7.57 -3.29
CA VAL A 92 2.93 -6.23 -2.77
C VAL A 92 3.88 -5.54 -3.73
N TYR A 93 3.48 -4.37 -4.22
CA TYR A 93 4.26 -3.59 -5.15
C TYR A 93 4.50 -2.19 -4.58
N VAL A 94 5.75 -1.77 -4.61
CA VAL A 94 6.12 -0.40 -4.24
C VAL A 94 5.81 0.53 -5.40
N GLU A 95 4.84 1.42 -5.21
CA GLU A 95 4.43 2.39 -6.23
C GLU A 95 5.45 3.52 -6.39
N LEU A 96 5.85 3.75 -7.64
CA LEU A 96 6.74 4.83 -8.06
C LEU A 96 6.02 5.70 -9.11
N SER A 97 5.55 6.88 -8.73
CA SER A 97 5.03 7.86 -9.70
C SER A 97 6.01 9.00 -9.88
N ARG A 98 6.12 9.51 -11.11
CA ARG A 98 6.98 10.63 -11.47
C ARG A 98 6.11 11.81 -11.88
N ASN A 99 5.78 12.67 -10.92
CA ASN A 99 4.87 13.80 -11.12
C ASN A 99 5.58 15.10 -11.52
N LEU A 100 6.87 15.02 -11.85
CA LEU A 100 7.72 16.14 -12.28
C LEU A 100 7.82 17.29 -11.26
N VAL A 101 7.52 17.04 -9.98
CA VAL A 101 7.67 18.03 -8.90
C VAL A 101 8.99 17.88 -8.15
N TYR A 102 9.40 18.95 -7.46
CA TYR A 102 10.64 18.99 -6.69
C TYR A 102 10.59 17.97 -5.54
N GLY A 103 11.60 17.11 -5.43
CA GLY A 103 11.69 16.05 -4.41
C GLY A 103 11.35 14.63 -4.92
N ASP A 104 10.59 14.49 -6.00
CA ASP A 104 10.16 13.18 -6.54
C ASP A 104 11.35 12.26 -6.86
N LYS A 105 12.40 12.79 -7.51
CA LYS A 105 13.58 11.98 -7.88
C LYS A 105 14.28 11.38 -6.66
N ARG A 106 14.29 12.08 -5.52
CA ARG A 106 14.91 11.58 -4.29
C ARG A 106 14.04 10.50 -3.66
N LEU A 107 12.73 10.76 -3.55
CA LEU A 107 11.79 9.79 -2.99
C LEU A 107 11.75 8.51 -3.83
N ILE A 108 11.68 8.60 -5.16
CA ILE A 108 11.71 7.45 -6.07
C ILE A 108 12.96 6.61 -5.84
N ARG A 109 14.15 7.23 -5.71
CA ARG A 109 15.40 6.50 -5.42
C ARG A 109 15.36 5.78 -4.08
N ILE A 110 14.83 6.44 -3.05
CA ILE A 110 14.70 5.84 -1.71
C ILE A 110 13.74 4.65 -1.76
N LEU A 111 12.56 4.81 -2.36
CA LEU A 111 11.55 3.75 -2.49
C LEU A 111 12.06 2.58 -3.35
N SER A 112 12.74 2.87 -4.46
CA SER A 112 13.34 1.85 -5.31
C SER A 112 14.41 1.04 -4.56
N LYS A 113 15.25 1.73 -3.77
CA LYS A 113 16.25 1.07 -2.93
C LYS A 113 15.59 0.22 -1.84
N LEU A 114 14.59 0.77 -1.14
CA LEU A 114 13.85 0.03 -0.13
C LEU A 114 13.21 -1.24 -0.69
N ALA A 115 12.56 -1.15 -1.86
CA ALA A 115 11.97 -2.29 -2.56
C ALA A 115 13.03 -3.35 -2.89
N SER A 116 14.17 -2.93 -3.44
CA SER A 116 15.30 -3.82 -3.73
C SER A 116 15.87 -4.49 -2.49
N ASP A 117 16.00 -3.77 -1.37
CA ASP A 117 16.58 -4.26 -0.11
C ASP A 117 15.74 -5.35 0.57
N ILE A 118 14.47 -5.49 0.18
CA ILE A 118 13.52 -6.49 0.71
C ILE A 118 13.01 -7.46 -0.36
N GLY A 119 13.48 -7.31 -1.61
CA GLY A 119 13.06 -8.17 -2.72
C GLY A 119 11.63 -7.94 -3.21
N LEU A 120 11.03 -6.77 -2.97
CA LEU A 120 9.70 -6.45 -3.49
C LEU A 120 9.77 -5.81 -4.89
N PRO A 121 8.82 -6.12 -5.79
CA PRO A 121 8.73 -5.48 -7.08
C PRO A 121 8.29 -4.01 -6.97
N VAL A 122 8.66 -3.21 -7.97
CA VAL A 122 8.20 -1.83 -8.13
C VAL A 122 7.21 -1.74 -9.28
N VAL A 123 6.28 -0.80 -9.22
CA VAL A 123 5.34 -0.50 -10.31
C VAL A 123 5.29 1.00 -10.57
N ALA A 124 5.23 1.38 -11.84
CA ALA A 124 5.00 2.76 -12.24
C ALA A 124 3.49 3.00 -12.42
N THR A 125 2.97 4.02 -11.76
CA THR A 125 1.55 4.43 -11.82
C THR A 125 1.39 5.91 -12.08
#